data_AF-A0A949BPU9-F1
#
_entry.id   AF-A0A949BPU9-F1
#
_cell.length_a   1.000
_cell.length_b   1.000
_cell.length_c   1.000
_cell.angle_alpha   90.00
_cell.angle_beta   90.00
_cell.angle_gamma   90.00
#
_symmetry.space_group_name_H-M   'P 1'
#
loop_
_entity.id
_entity.type
_entity.pdbx_description
1 polymer ?
#
loop_
_entity_poly.entity_id
_entity_poly.type
_entity_poly.pdbx_seq_one_letter_code
_entity_poly.pdbx_strand_id
1 'polypeptide(L)'
;MVNFFAQRCVKFKQAKMTDNTIENIEEYFFTADEGRIYDIVIDKIGRLLIEKALEKTHGNRILASKILGLNRNTLHAKIKKLHIDVDRFKS
;
A
#
# COMPACT_ATOMS: atom_id res chain seq x y z
N MET A 1 27.66 -26.64 -29.25
CA MET A 1 27.80 -25.17 -29.28
C MET A 1 27.69 -24.66 -27.84
N VAL A 2 28.86 -24.32 -27.29
CA VAL A 2 29.15 -23.37 -26.20
C VAL A 2 28.20 -23.25 -24.99
N ASN A 3 28.67 -23.79 -23.87
CA ASN A 3 28.80 -23.18 -22.54
C ASN A 3 28.26 -21.76 -22.32
N PHE A 4 27.52 -21.56 -21.22
CA PHE A 4 28.06 -20.69 -20.15
C PHE A 4 27.49 -21.05 -18.77
N PHE A 5 28.32 -21.74 -17.99
CA PHE A 5 28.25 -21.79 -16.53
C PHE A 5 28.32 -20.35 -15.96
N ALA A 6 27.53 -20.11 -14.91
CA ALA A 6 27.82 -19.20 -13.80
C ALA A 6 28.02 -17.69 -14.07
N GLN A 7 27.02 -16.90 -13.64
CA GLN A 7 27.14 -15.71 -12.78
C GLN A 7 25.80 -15.67 -12.00
N ARG A 8 25.66 -16.09 -10.72
CA ARG A 8 26.29 -15.67 -9.46
C ARG A 8 26.15 -14.16 -9.20
N CYS A 9 25.59 -13.87 -8.02
CA CYS A 9 25.48 -12.60 -7.28
C CYS A 9 24.22 -11.74 -7.50
N VAL A 10 23.19 -12.06 -6.70
CA VAL A 10 22.45 -11.13 -5.83
C VAL A 10 22.22 -9.72 -6.39
N LYS A 11 21.09 -9.44 -7.05
CA LYS A 11 20.38 -8.14 -6.95
C LYS A 11 18.88 -8.33 -7.23
N PHE A 12 18.07 -8.13 -6.19
CA PHE A 12 16.64 -7.83 -6.23
C PHE A 12 15.72 -8.84 -6.96
N LYS A 13 15.47 -9.98 -6.30
CA LYS A 13 14.41 -10.90 -6.67
C LYS A 13 13.05 -10.28 -6.27
N GLN A 14 12.27 -9.92 -7.28
CA GLN A 14 10.80 -9.76 -7.26
C GLN A 14 10.19 -8.87 -6.17
N ALA A 15 9.91 -7.62 -6.53
CA ALA A 15 8.57 -7.06 -6.40
C ALA A 15 8.52 -5.80 -7.29
N LYS A 16 8.40 -6.02 -8.60
CA LYS A 16 7.91 -4.98 -9.51
C LYS A 16 6.41 -4.88 -9.25
N MET A 17 6.02 -4.36 -8.08
CA MET A 17 4.62 -4.21 -7.70
C MET A 17 4.16 -2.85 -8.18
N THR A 18 4.17 -2.68 -9.50
CA THR A 18 3.17 -1.85 -10.16
C THR A 18 1.85 -2.62 -10.06
N ASP A 19 1.32 -2.76 -8.84
CA ASP A 19 -0.08 -3.15 -8.67
C ASP A 19 -0.85 -1.95 -9.21
N ASN A 20 -1.20 -2.01 -10.48
CA ASN A 20 -2.06 -1.05 -11.13
C ASN A 20 -3.43 -1.07 -10.47
N THR A 21 -3.54 -0.42 -9.32
CA THR A 21 -4.79 -0.28 -8.56
C THR A 21 -5.86 0.40 -9.41
N ILE A 22 -5.43 1.13 -10.45
CA ILE A 22 -6.28 1.77 -11.46
C ILE A 22 -6.72 0.78 -12.55
N GLU A 23 -5.90 -0.20 -12.96
CA GLU A 23 -6.26 -1.15 -14.03
C GLU A 23 -7.41 -2.08 -13.63
N ASN A 24 -7.61 -2.33 -12.33
CA ASN A 24 -8.69 -3.20 -11.84
C ASN A 24 -9.97 -2.44 -11.46
N ILE A 25 -10.09 -1.14 -11.78
CA ILE A 25 -11.29 -0.35 -11.46
C ILE A 25 -12.53 -0.95 -12.15
N GLU A 26 -12.41 -1.41 -13.40
CA GLU A 26 -13.49 -2.05 -14.16
C GLU A 26 -14.08 -3.28 -13.41
N GLU A 27 -13.24 -4.06 -12.74
CA GLU A 27 -13.67 -5.23 -11.95
C GLU A 27 -14.52 -4.81 -10.73
N TYR A 28 -14.16 -3.69 -10.08
CA TYR A 28 -14.96 -3.15 -8.97
C TYR A 28 -16.31 -2.59 -9.45
N PHE A 29 -16.39 -2.03 -10.66
CA PHE A 29 -17.66 -1.58 -11.26
C PHE A 29 -18.62 -2.73 -11.55
N PHE A 30 -18.10 -3.91 -11.88
CA PHE A 30 -18.92 -5.09 -12.17
C PHE A 30 -19.38 -5.84 -10.91
N THR A 31 -18.65 -5.72 -9.80
CA THR A 31 -18.86 -6.55 -8.59
C THR A 31 -19.44 -5.79 -7.39
N ALA A 32 -19.41 -4.45 -7.39
CA ALA A 32 -19.91 -3.66 -6.27
C ALA A 32 -21.43 -3.46 -6.33
N ASP A 33 -22.10 -3.70 -5.21
CA ASP A 33 -23.49 -3.28 -5.00
C ASP A 33 -23.63 -1.76 -5.19
N GLU A 34 -24.78 -1.32 -5.71
CA GLU A 34 -25.08 0.09 -5.96
C GLU A 34 -24.76 0.97 -4.74
N GLY A 35 -23.98 2.03 -4.96
CA GLY A 35 -23.63 3.02 -3.95
C GLY A 35 -22.41 2.72 -3.07
N ARG A 36 -21.80 1.53 -3.14
CA ARG A 36 -20.64 1.18 -2.28
C ARG A 36 -19.28 1.29 -2.94
N ILE A 37 -19.24 1.39 -4.27
CA ILE A 37 -18.00 1.35 -5.04
C ILE A 37 -17.00 2.44 -4.63
N TYR A 38 -17.49 3.67 -4.40
CA TYR A 38 -16.65 4.79 -4.01
C TYR A 38 -15.89 4.49 -2.71
N ASP A 39 -16.60 4.01 -1.69
CA ASP A 39 -16.00 3.70 -0.39
C ASP A 39 -14.99 2.55 -0.49
N ILE A 40 -15.29 1.52 -1.27
CA ILE A 40 -14.39 0.37 -1.49
C ILE A 40 -13.08 0.83 -2.11
N VAL A 41 -13.16 1.62 -3.20
CA VAL A 41 -11.98 2.10 -3.92
C VAL A 41 -11.17 3.05 -3.05
N ILE A 42 -11.83 3.98 -2.36
CA ILE A 42 -11.17 4.96 -1.49
C ILE A 42 -10.49 4.28 -0.31
N ASP A 43 -11.10 3.27 0.30
CA ASP A 43 -10.49 2.53 1.41
C ASP A 43 -9.30 1.68 0.93
N LYS A 44 -9.37 1.09 -0.28
CA LYS A 44 -8.26 0.35 -0.87
C LYS A 44 -7.04 1.26 -1.13
N ILE A 45 -7.25 2.35 -1.85
CA ILE A 45 -6.19 3.33 -2.15
C ILE A 45 -5.67 3.95 -0.85
N GLY A 46 -6.57 4.30 0.06
CA GLY A 46 -6.23 4.86 1.37
C GLY A 46 -5.34 3.93 2.19
N ARG A 47 -5.63 2.62 2.20
CA ARG A 47 -4.80 1.63 2.89
C ARG A 47 -3.39 1.59 2.30
N LEU A 48 -3.27 1.50 0.98
CA LEU A 48 -1.97 1.46 0.30
C LEU A 48 -1.10 2.69 0.63
N LEU A 49 -1.68 3.89 0.56
CA LEU A 49 -0.95 5.12 0.88
C LEU A 49 -0.48 5.16 2.34
N ILE A 50 -1.35 4.77 3.27
CA ILE A 50 -1.02 4.79 4.70
C ILE A 50 0.06 3.76 5.04
N GLU A 51 -0.05 2.53 4.52
CA GLU A 51 0.97 1.50 4.73
C GLU A 51 2.33 1.92 4.18
N LYS A 52 2.37 2.51 2.97
CA LYS A 52 3.62 3.02 2.39
C LYS A 52 4.23 4.16 3.19
N ALA A 53 3.41 5.04 3.75
CA ALA A 53 3.90 6.11 4.61
C ALA A 53 4.46 5.55 5.94
N LEU A 54 3.77 4.59 6.56
CA LEU A 54 4.22 3.94 7.79
C LEU A 54 5.50 3.13 7.59
N GLU A 55 5.62 2.44 6.45
CA GLU A 55 6.85 1.74 6.03
C GLU A 55 8.03 2.72 5.95
N LYS A 56 7.84 3.87 5.27
CA LYS A 56 8.89 4.91 5.15
C LYS A 56 9.25 5.59 6.46
N THR A 57 8.37 5.57 7.45
CA THR A 57 8.61 6.23 8.75
C THR A 57 8.82 5.25 9.90
N HIS A 58 9.04 3.97 9.61
CA HIS A 58 9.24 2.91 10.60
C HIS A 58 8.13 2.89 11.68
N GLY A 59 6.88 3.00 11.23
CA GLY A 59 5.70 3.02 12.11
C GLY A 59 5.47 4.35 12.86
N ASN A 60 6.27 5.39 12.62
CA ASN A 60 6.06 6.70 13.22
C ASN A 60 4.86 7.42 12.57
N ARG A 61 3.73 7.38 13.28
CA ARG A 61 2.45 7.97 12.85
C ARG A 61 2.49 9.49 12.69
N ILE A 62 3.26 10.21 13.52
CA ILE A 62 3.37 11.68 13.42
C ILE A 62 4.11 12.07 12.14
N LEU A 63 5.18 11.36 11.81
CA LEU A 63 5.90 11.58 10.56
C LEU A 63 5.07 11.12 9.35
N ALA A 64 4.41 9.96 9.43
CA ALA A 64 3.55 9.48 8.36
C ALA A 64 2.42 10.47 8.06
N SER A 65 1.80 11.07 9.08
CA SER A 65 0.75 12.07 8.87
C SER A 65 1.28 13.33 8.20
N LYS A 66 2.50 13.76 8.54
CA LYS A 66 3.17 14.90 7.87
C LYS A 66 3.48 14.59 6.41
N ILE A 67 4.01 13.40 6.10
CA ILE A 67 4.30 12.98 4.72
C ILE A 67 3.02 12.93 3.88
N LEU A 68 1.93 12.42 4.46
CA LEU A 68 0.64 12.32 3.77
C LEU A 68 -0.14 13.65 3.73
N GLY A 69 0.33 14.71 4.42
CA GLY A 69 -0.41 15.96 4.56
C GLY A 69 -1.74 15.81 5.34
N LEU A 70 -1.87 14.76 6.14
CA LEU A 70 -3.07 14.48 6.92
C LEU A 70 -2.92 15.02 8.35
N ASN A 71 -4.04 15.45 8.92
CA ASN A 71 -4.11 15.65 10.37
C ASN A 71 -3.82 14.30 11.07
N ARG A 72 -3.00 14.31 12.14
CA ARG A 72 -2.67 13.09 12.89
C ARG A 72 -3.89 12.34 13.42
N ASN A 73 -4.95 13.06 13.78
CA ASN A 73 -6.21 12.48 14.23
C ASN A 73 -6.91 11.75 13.09
N THR A 74 -6.90 12.33 11.89
CA THR A 74 -7.44 11.71 10.67
C THR A 74 -6.65 10.47 10.28
N LEU A 75 -5.31 10.52 10.34
CA LEU A 75 -4.49 9.33 10.10
C LEU A 75 -4.81 8.22 11.09
N HIS A 76 -4.92 8.55 12.39
CA HIS A 76 -5.28 7.59 13.42
C HIS A 76 -6.66 6.95 13.18
N ALA A 77 -7.68 7.77 12.85
CA ALA A 77 -9.01 7.28 12.52
C ALA A 77 -9.01 6.36 11.29
N LYS A 78 -8.24 6.71 10.24
CA LYS A 78 -8.10 5.89 9.04
C LYS A 78 -7.36 4.57 9.31
N ILE A 79 -6.28 4.59 10.10
CA ILE A 79 -5.58 3.36 10.53
C ILE A 79 -6.56 2.41 11.23
N LYS A 80 -7.39 2.93 12.14
CA LYS A 80 -8.42 2.13 12.84
C LYS A 80 -9.49 1.62 11.88
N LYS A 81 -10.06 2.48 11.02
CA LYS A 81 -11.09 2.11 10.02
C LYS A 81 -10.61 1.00 9.09
N LEU A 82 -9.36 1.11 8.63
CA LEU A 82 -8.76 0.21 7.66
C LEU A 82 -8.07 -1.00 8.31
N HIS A 83 -8.16 -1.16 9.64
CA HIS A 83 -7.55 -2.25 10.39
C HIS A 83 -6.05 -2.45 10.07
N ILE A 84 -5.31 -1.35 9.95
CA ILE A 84 -3.87 -1.40 9.67
C ILE A 84 -3.14 -1.64 10.98
N ASP A 85 -2.46 -2.79 11.08
CA ASP A 85 -1.51 -3.03 12.15
C ASP A 85 -0.27 -2.15 11.94
N VAL A 86 0.02 -1.27 12.90
CA VAL A 86 1.17 -0.35 12.83
C VAL A 86 2.44 -1.04 13.31
N ASP A 87 2.32 -2.04 14.17
CA ASP A 87 3.47 -2.70 14.80
C ASP A 87 4.29 -3.49 13.78
N ARG A 88 3.65 -3.98 12.71
CA ARG A 88 4.34 -4.61 11.56
C ARG A 88 5.39 -3.72 10.87
N PHE A 89 5.34 -2.40 11.06
CA PHE A 89 6.25 -1.44 10.42
C PHE A 89 7.32 -0.91 11.38
N LYS A 90 7.28 -1.28 12.66
CA LYS A 90 8.31 -0.93 13.63
C LYS A 90 9.50 -1.88 13.44
N SER A 91 10.69 -1.30 13.31
CA SER A 91 11.96 -2.03 13.24
C SER A 91 12.67 -1.97 14.59
#